data_AF-A0A7M3DQW9-F1
#
_entry.id   AF-A0A7M3DQW9-F1
#
_cell.length_a   1.000
_cell.length_b   1.000
_cell.length_c   1.000
_cell.angle_alpha   90.00
_cell.angle_beta   90.00
_cell.angle_gamma   90.00
#
_symmetry.space_group_name_H-M   'P 1'
#
loop_
_entity.id
_entity.type
_entity.pdbx_description
1 polymer ?
#
loop_
_entity_poly.entity_id
_entity_poly.type
_entity_poly.pdbx_seq_one_letter_code
_entity_poly.pdbx_strand_id
1 'polypeptide(L)'
;MPATIQTERFHSREETNREAYDCFLRGRELWHRLTKQTNSDARDLLQRAVELDPNFASAHAFIALTHGLDYLNRWSLRSFPSHRRTRRNS
;
A
#
# COMPACT_ATOMS: atom_id res chain seq x y z
N MET A 1 -32.05 -7.55 31.86
CA MET A 1 -30.90 -6.62 31.81
C MET A 1 -29.77 -7.25 31.00
N PRO A 2 -29.52 -6.86 29.74
CA PRO A 2 -28.26 -7.23 29.07
C PRO A 2 -27.46 -5.96 28.72
N ALA A 3 -26.39 -5.70 29.47
CA ALA A 3 -25.51 -4.53 29.30
C ALA A 3 -24.05 -4.93 29.00
N THR A 4 -23.83 -6.01 28.24
CA THR A 4 -22.48 -6.56 28.03
C THR A 4 -21.93 -6.35 26.61
N ILE A 5 -22.76 -5.98 25.64
CA ILE A 5 -22.34 -5.88 24.22
C ILE A 5 -21.59 -4.56 23.91
N GLN A 6 -21.62 -3.57 24.81
CA GLN A 6 -21.09 -2.24 24.50
C GLN A 6 -19.56 -2.12 24.62
N THR A 7 -18.90 -2.84 25.51
CA THR A 7 -17.44 -2.66 25.79
C THR A 7 -16.51 -3.37 24.81
N GLU A 8 -16.95 -4.42 24.13
CA GLU A 8 -16.10 -5.22 23.23
C GLU A 8 -15.82 -4.52 21.88
N ARG A 9 -16.76 -3.68 21.41
CA ARG A 9 -16.60 -2.95 20.14
C ARG A 9 -15.65 -1.75 20.23
N PHE A 10 -15.47 -1.18 21.42
CA PHE A 10 -14.56 -0.04 21.59
C PHE A 10 -13.10 -0.47 21.54
N HIS A 11 -12.74 -1.53 22.27
CA HIS A 11 -11.37 -2.05 22.31
C HIS A 11 -10.87 -2.51 20.94
N SER A 12 -11.68 -3.28 20.20
CA SER A 12 -11.31 -3.77 18.86
C SER A 12 -11.11 -2.63 17.85
N ARG A 13 -11.89 -1.54 17.98
CA ARG A 13 -11.77 -0.37 17.10
C ARG A 13 -10.54 0.49 17.39
N GLU A 14 -10.16 0.64 18.67
CA GLU A 14 -8.91 1.29 19.05
C GLU A 14 -7.67 0.51 18.60
N GLU A 15 -7.71 -0.82 18.71
CA GLU A 15 -6.62 -1.69 18.26
C GLU A 15 -6.45 -1.63 16.74
N THR A 16 -7.56 -1.70 15.99
CA THR A 16 -7.56 -1.54 14.53
C THR A 16 -6.98 -0.19 14.10
N ASN A 17 -7.30 0.89 14.81
CA ASN A 17 -6.78 2.23 14.50
C ASN A 17 -5.26 2.33 14.79
N ARG A 18 -4.78 1.72 15.88
CA ARG A 18 -3.34 1.66 16.17
C ARG A 18 -2.58 0.84 15.14
N GLU A 19 -3.09 -0.33 14.75
CA GLU A 19 -2.46 -1.16 13.72
C GLU A 19 -2.45 -0.46 12.35
N ALA A 20 -3.54 0.22 11.98
CA ALA A 20 -3.60 1.02 10.76
C ALA A 20 -2.54 2.13 10.77
N TYR A 21 -2.38 2.82 11.91
CA TYR A 21 -1.40 3.88 12.08
C TYR A 21 0.06 3.37 12.04
N ASP A 22 0.36 2.22 12.65
CA ASP A 22 1.67 1.58 12.56
C ASP A 22 2.01 1.17 11.12
N CYS A 23 1.07 0.55 10.41
CA CYS A 23 1.22 0.22 9.00
C CYS A 23 1.50 1.47 8.16
N PHE A 24 0.75 2.56 8.40
CA PHE A 24 0.95 3.84 7.73
C PHE A 24 2.35 4.42 7.98
N LEU A 25 2.83 4.42 9.23
CA LEU A 25 4.15 4.95 9.57
C LEU A 25 5.27 4.18 8.88
N ARG A 26 5.20 2.84 8.89
CA ARG A 26 6.18 1.97 8.22
C ARG A 26 6.15 2.16 6.71
N GLY A 27 4.95 2.22 6.10
CA GLY A 27 4.78 2.50 4.68
C GLY A 27 5.36 3.86 4.28
N ARG A 28 5.13 4.89 5.09
CA ARG A 28 5.70 6.22 4.87
C ARG A 28 7.23 6.22 4.95
N GLU A 29 7.83 5.52 5.92
CA GLU A 29 9.28 5.41 6.02
C GLU A 29 9.89 4.75 4.77
N LEU A 30 9.28 3.67 4.27
CA LEU A 30 9.72 2.99 3.05
C LEU A 30 9.57 3.87 1.81
N TRP A 31 8.50 4.66 1.73
CA TRP A 31 8.29 5.61 0.62
C TRP A 31 9.42 6.66 0.56
N HIS A 32 9.89 7.16 1.71
CA HIS A 32 11.00 8.12 1.77
C HIS A 32 12.34 7.59 1.24
N ARG A 33 12.50 6.26 1.12
CA ARG A 33 13.72 5.65 0.56
C ARG A 33 13.80 5.78 -0.97
N LEU A 34 12.69 6.11 -1.63
CA LEU A 34 12.63 6.40 -3.08
C LEU A 34 13.26 5.31 -3.98
N THR A 35 13.14 4.03 -3.62
CA THR A 35 13.58 2.91 -4.47
C THR A 35 12.39 2.14 -5.01
N LYS A 36 12.58 1.38 -6.11
CA LYS A 36 11.50 0.58 -6.72
C LYS A 36 10.89 -0.41 -5.74
N GLN A 37 11.75 -1.14 -5.03
CA GLN A 37 11.31 -2.16 -4.09
C GLN A 37 10.60 -1.52 -2.90
N THR A 38 11.22 -0.52 -2.27
CA THR A 38 10.63 0.13 -1.08
C THR A 38 9.34 0.86 -1.41
N ASN A 39 9.16 1.35 -2.64
CA ASN A 39 7.91 1.96 -3.08
C ASN A 39 6.79 0.94 -3.29
N SER A 40 7.12 -0.29 -3.72
CA SER A 40 6.17 -1.41 -3.77
C SER A 40 5.79 -1.84 -2.35
N ASP A 41 6.79 -2.09 -1.49
CA ASP A 41 6.56 -2.51 -0.11
C ASP A 41 5.79 -1.44 0.69
N ALA A 42 6.07 -0.17 0.44
CA ALA A 42 5.32 0.95 1.02
C ALA A 42 3.84 0.88 0.63
N ARG A 43 3.54 0.60 -0.65
CA ARG A 43 2.16 0.49 -1.14
C ARG A 43 1.41 -0.64 -0.44
N ASP A 44 2.04 -1.80 -0.28
CA ASP A 44 1.42 -2.95 0.39
C ASP A 44 1.06 -2.61 1.85
N LEU A 45 1.96 -1.96 2.58
CA LEU A 45 1.70 -1.52 3.96
C LEU A 45 0.61 -0.45 4.05
N LEU A 46 0.58 0.50 3.11
CA LEU A 46 -0.45 1.54 3.08
C LEU A 46 -1.82 0.96 2.70
N GLN A 47 -1.87 -0.04 1.82
CA GLN A 47 -3.10 -0.78 1.52
C GLN A 47 -3.60 -1.51 2.75
N ARG A 48 -2.70 -2.13 3.53
CA ARG A 48 -3.08 -2.76 4.80
C ARG A 48 -3.66 -1.75 5.80
N ALA A 49 -3.10 -0.53 5.86
CA ALA A 49 -3.65 0.54 6.68
C ALA A 49 -5.08 0.93 6.26
N VAL A 50 -5.37 0.95 4.95
CA VAL A 50 -6.72 1.23 4.41
C VAL A 50 -7.69 0.08 4.65
N GLU A 51 -7.23 -1.17 4.61
CA GLU A 51 -8.05 -2.34 4.93
C GLU A 51 -8.50 -2.33 6.39
N LEU A 52 -7.63 -1.86 7.29
CA LEU A 52 -7.91 -1.71 8.72
C LEU A 52 -8.79 -0.49 9.00
N ASP A 53 -8.45 0.67 8.43
CA ASP A 53 -9.28 1.88 8.49
C ASP A 53 -9.56 2.45 7.08
N PRO A 54 -10.74 2.13 6.51
CA PRO A 54 -11.13 2.64 5.19
C PRO A 54 -11.20 4.16 5.12
N ASN A 55 -11.39 4.85 6.25
CA ASN A 55 -11.47 6.31 6.33
C ASN A 55 -10.11 6.98 6.50
N PHE A 56 -9.00 6.22 6.46
CA PHE A 56 -7.68 6.77 6.68
C PHE A 56 -7.18 7.55 5.45
N ALA A 57 -7.59 8.82 5.36
CA ALA A 57 -7.32 9.69 4.21
C ALA A 57 -5.83 9.81 3.86
N SER A 58 -4.95 9.85 4.88
CA SER A 58 -3.50 9.92 4.69
C SER A 58 -2.95 8.69 3.97
N ALA A 59 -3.47 7.49 4.27
CA ALA A 59 -3.01 6.26 3.62
C ALA A 59 -3.37 6.25 2.12
N HIS A 60 -4.59 6.67 1.77
CA HIS A 60 -5.01 6.85 0.37
C HIS A 60 -4.13 7.83 -0.39
N ALA A 61 -3.79 8.96 0.22
CA ALA A 61 -2.91 9.96 -0.40
C ALA A 61 -1.52 9.39 -0.70
N PHE A 62 -0.93 8.64 0.25
CA PHE A 62 0.38 8.02 0.05
C PHE A 62 0.35 6.89 -1.00
N ILE A 63 -0.72 6.12 -1.10
CA ILE A 63 -0.90 5.15 -2.19
C ILE A 63 -0.81 5.86 -3.54
N ALA A 64 -1.52 6.98 -3.72
CA ALA A 64 -1.44 7.79 -4.95
C ALA A 64 0.00 8.29 -5.21
N LEU A 65 0.72 8.74 -4.17
CA LEU A 65 2.12 9.13 -4.29
C LEU A 65 3.03 7.97 -4.74
N THR A 66 2.79 6.74 -4.26
CA THR A 66 3.57 5.57 -4.71
C THR A 66 3.37 5.29 -6.20
N HIS A 67 2.16 5.47 -6.72
CA HIS A 67 1.89 5.31 -8.15
C HIS A 67 2.54 6.43 -8.97
N GLY A 68 2.48 7.68 -8.48
CA GLY A 68 3.17 8.80 -9.12
C GLY A 68 4.68 8.60 -9.19
N LEU A 69 5.30 8.16 -8.08
CA LEU A 69 6.74 7.89 -8.04
C LEU A 69 7.14 6.76 -8.99
N ASP A 70 6.34 5.71 -9.07
CA ASP A 70 6.56 4.58 -9.99
C ASP A 70 6.51 5.01 -11.46
N TYR A 71 5.53 5.86 -11.81
CA TYR A 71 5.41 6.45 -13.15
C TYR A 71 6.60 7.37 -13.49
N LEU A 72 6.95 8.30 -12.58
CA LEU A 72 8.04 9.25 -12.77
C LEU A 72 9.39 8.55 -12.96
N ASN A 73 9.63 7.46 -12.22
CA ASN A 73 10.86 6.68 -12.33
C ASN A 73 10.81 5.60 -13.43
N ARG A 74 9.71 5.52 -14.19
CA ARG A 74 9.48 4.51 -15.24
C ARG A 74 9.64 3.07 -14.72
N TRP A 75 9.36 2.84 -13.44
CA TRP A 75 9.51 1.51 -12.81
C TRP A 75 8.44 0.52 -13.29
N SER A 76 7.24 0.99 -13.63
CA SER A 76 6.17 0.21 -14.26
C SER A 76 6.34 -0.02 -15.76
N LEU A 77 7.17 0.76 -16.45
CA LEU A 77 7.26 0.72 -17.92
C LEU A 77 8.15 -0.41 -18.48
N ARG A 78 8.67 -1.31 -17.63
CA ARG A 78 9.73 -2.26 -18.01
C ARG A 78 9.34 -3.73 -18.07
N SER A 79 8.09 -4.04 -18.43
CA SER A 79 7.70 -5.38 -18.85
C SER A 79 7.09 -5.35 -20.25
N PHE A 80 7.85 -4.88 -21.24
CA PHE A 80 7.56 -5.23 -22.63
C PHE A 80 8.23 -6.59 -22.90
N PRO A 81 7.48 -7.68 -23.15
CA PRO A 81 8.07 -8.90 -23.66
C PRO A 81 8.68 -8.54 -25.01
N SER A 82 10.01 -8.55 -25.09
CA SER A 82 10.71 -8.57 -26.37
C SER A 82 10.29 -9.84 -27.08
N HIS A 83 9.28 -9.71 -27.94
CA HIS A 83 8.86 -10.77 -28.84
C HIS A 83 10.10 -11.11 -29.66
N ARG A 84 10.71 -12.26 -29.33
CA ARG A 84 11.76 -12.87 -30.15
C ARG A 84 11.22 -12.90 -31.57
N ARG A 85 11.83 -12.13 -32.47
CA ARG A 85 11.70 -12.35 -33.90
C ARG A 85 12.25 -13.74 -34.18
N THR A 86 11.40 -14.75 -34.17
CA THR A 86 11.69 -16.01 -34.83
C THR A 86 11.71 -15.69 -36.32
N ARG A 87 12.92 -15.52 -36.83
CA ARG A 87 13.23 -15.42 -38.25
C ARG A 87 12.76 -16.74 -38.88
N ARG A 88 11.56 -16.74 -39.46
CA ARG A 88 11.10 -17.85 -40.31
C ARG A 88 11.86 -17.74 -41.62
N ASN A 89 12.85 -18.60 -41.81
CA ASN A 89 13.57 -18.74 -43.07
C ASN A 89 13.14 -20.05 -43.73
N SER A 90 12.60 -19.89 -44.94
CA SER A 90 12.56 -20.79 -46.11
C SER A 90 12.23 -22.25 -45.91
#